data_AF-F4Y9K2-F1
#
_entry.id   AF-F4Y9K2-F1
#
_cell.length_a   1.000
_cell.length_b   1.000
_cell.length_c   1.000
_cell.angle_alpha   90.00
_cell.angle_beta   90.00
_cell.angle_gamma   90.00
#
_symmetry.space_group_name_H-M   'P 1'
#
loop_
_entity.id
_entity.type
_entity.pdbx_description
1 polymer ?
#
loop_
_entity_poly.entity_id
_entity_poly.type
_entity_poly.pdbx_seq_one_letter_code
_entity_poly.pdbx_strand_id
1 'polypeptide(L)'
;MTIDPVPTGPVETAPRGFVDDPQQLKELHDVLDRAGIQLGAHDRRITEWVSGWEWSTVATITSWVQRASTTPTPPADYAAEAQTTDTIRDVLESYLDQVDPEDVDTDALAEQIAHRLAARTAAEGAPS
;
A
#
# COMPACT_ATOMS: atom_id res chain seq x y z
N MET A 1 -32.96 3.86 20.66
CA MET A 1 -32.21 4.60 19.64
C MET A 1 -31.31 3.59 18.94
N THR A 2 -31.46 3.41 17.63
CA THR A 2 -30.66 2.43 16.87
C THR A 2 -29.32 3.06 16.49
N ILE A 3 -28.23 2.35 16.72
CA ILE A 3 -26.89 2.73 16.27
C ILE A 3 -26.66 2.02 14.93
N ASP A 4 -26.36 2.79 13.89
CA ASP A 4 -25.94 2.24 12.60
C ASP A 4 -24.49 1.73 12.75
N PRO A 5 -24.17 0.51 12.26
CA PRO A 5 -22.80 -0.02 12.31
C PRO A 5 -21.88 0.76 11.35
N VAL A 6 -20.57 0.54 11.46
CA VAL A 6 -19.60 1.05 10.49
C VAL A 6 -19.97 0.57 9.08
N PRO A 7 -20.23 1.48 8.12
CA PRO A 7 -20.61 1.07 6.77
C PRO A 7 -19.49 0.32 6.04
N THR A 8 -19.84 -0.66 5.22
CA THR A 8 -18.87 -1.42 4.40
C THR A 8 -18.80 -0.93 2.95
N GLY A 9 -19.70 -0.04 2.54
CA GLY A 9 -19.74 0.60 1.23
C GLY A 9 -19.62 2.13 1.30
N PRO A 10 -19.78 2.84 0.17
CA PRO A 10 -19.84 4.30 0.14
C PRO A 10 -20.91 4.85 1.10
N VAL A 11 -20.60 5.98 1.73
CA VAL A 11 -21.45 6.61 2.76
C VAL A 11 -22.18 7.78 2.12
N GLU A 12 -23.44 7.57 1.74
CA GLU A 12 -24.31 8.60 1.13
C GLU A 12 -25.15 9.36 2.17
N THR A 13 -25.28 8.81 3.37
CA THR A 13 -26.05 9.40 4.47
C THR A 13 -25.30 9.17 5.78
N ALA A 14 -25.29 10.19 6.64
CA ALA A 14 -24.58 10.15 7.92
C ALA A 14 -25.05 8.96 8.79
N PRO A 15 -24.12 8.10 9.26
CA PRO A 15 -24.44 7.03 10.20
C PRO A 15 -25.06 7.59 11.47
N ARG A 16 -26.16 6.99 11.93
CA ARG A 16 -26.89 7.45 13.12
C ARG A 16 -26.46 6.69 14.35
N GLY A 17 -26.68 7.30 15.50
CA GLY A 17 -26.43 6.69 16.80
C GLY A 17 -25.57 7.56 17.69
N PHE A 18 -25.42 7.11 18.93
CA PHE A 18 -24.47 7.65 19.87
C PHE A 18 -23.61 6.49 20.34
N VAL A 19 -22.31 6.62 20.16
CA VAL A 19 -21.30 5.69 20.62
C VAL A 19 -20.36 6.51 21.49
N ASP A 20 -20.02 6.01 22.67
CA ASP A 20 -19.12 6.74 23.57
C ASP A 20 -17.68 6.70 23.07
N ASP A 21 -16.89 7.72 23.45
CA ASP A 21 -15.52 7.88 22.97
C ASP A 21 -14.65 6.61 23.12
N PRO A 22 -14.71 5.85 24.24
CA PRO A 22 -13.95 4.61 24.35
C PRO A 22 -14.33 3.55 23.32
N GLN A 23 -15.62 3.38 23.04
CA GLN A 23 -16.06 2.44 22.01
C GLN A 23 -15.72 2.95 20.61
N GLN A 24 -15.83 4.26 20.34
CA GLN A 24 -15.40 4.84 19.06
C GLN A 24 -13.90 4.63 18.81
N LEU A 25 -13.07 4.82 19.85
CA LEU A 25 -11.63 4.58 19.80
C LEU A 25 -11.33 3.12 19.49
N LYS A 26 -12.04 2.20 20.14
CA LYS A 26 -11.89 0.76 19.91
C LYS A 26 -12.21 0.39 18.46
N GLU A 27 -13.33 0.85 17.91
CA GLU A 27 -13.70 0.57 16.52
C GLU A 27 -12.65 1.11 15.52
N LEU A 28 -12.13 2.31 15.77
CA LEU A 28 -11.08 2.91 14.95
C LEU A 28 -9.76 2.12 15.05
N HIS A 29 -9.34 1.72 16.26
CA HIS A 29 -8.13 0.90 16.42
C HIS A 29 -8.28 -0.48 15.77
N ASP A 30 -9.41 -1.14 15.96
CA ASP A 30 -9.69 -2.46 15.40
C ASP A 30 -9.67 -2.44 13.85
N VAL A 31 -10.07 -1.33 13.20
CA VAL A 31 -9.96 -1.21 11.73
C VAL A 31 -8.54 -0.91 11.26
N LEU A 32 -7.81 -0.05 11.98
CA LEU A 32 -6.44 0.31 11.63
C LEU A 32 -5.51 -0.90 11.76
N ASP A 33 -5.69 -1.70 12.81
CA ASP A 33 -4.96 -2.96 13.03
C ASP A 33 -5.25 -3.98 11.92
N ARG A 34 -6.53 -4.19 11.57
CA ARG A 34 -6.91 -5.06 10.44
C ARG A 34 -6.37 -4.57 9.10
N ALA A 35 -6.17 -3.26 8.94
CA ALA A 35 -5.53 -2.67 7.76
C ALA A 35 -4.00 -2.78 7.77
N GLY A 36 -3.40 -3.35 8.81
CA GLY A 36 -1.95 -3.51 8.96
C GLY A 36 -1.21 -2.20 9.25
N ILE A 37 -1.91 -1.17 9.74
CA ILE A 37 -1.32 0.15 10.00
C ILE A 37 -0.62 0.13 11.36
N GLN A 38 0.71 0.29 11.35
CA GLN A 38 1.49 0.46 12.57
C GLN A 38 1.32 1.89 13.11
N LEU A 39 0.80 2.01 14.34
CA LEU A 39 0.58 3.30 14.99
C LEU A 39 1.79 3.75 15.84
N GLY A 40 2.32 4.92 15.51
CA GLY A 40 3.27 5.67 16.33
C GLY A 40 2.61 6.41 17.50
N ALA A 41 3.42 7.08 18.31
CA ALA A 41 2.93 7.80 19.49
C ALA A 41 2.02 8.98 19.15
N HIS A 42 2.28 9.68 18.04
CA HIS A 42 1.43 10.77 17.60
C HIS A 42 0.10 10.25 17.05
N ASP A 43 0.14 9.19 16.24
CA ASP A 43 -1.06 8.57 15.66
C ASP A 43 -2.03 8.13 16.77
N ARG A 44 -1.53 7.56 17.87
CA ARG A 44 -2.36 7.21 19.03
C ARG A 44 -3.07 8.42 19.63
N ARG A 45 -2.37 9.55 19.82
CA ARG A 45 -2.99 10.80 20.29
C ARG A 45 -4.03 11.31 19.30
N ILE A 46 -3.77 11.17 17.99
CA ILE A 46 -4.73 11.55 16.96
C ILE A 46 -5.96 10.64 17.02
N THR A 47 -5.81 9.32 17.17
CA THR A 47 -6.95 8.41 17.28
C THR A 47 -7.79 8.69 18.53
N GLU A 48 -7.16 9.03 19.66
CA GLU A 48 -7.85 9.46 20.88
C GLU A 48 -8.63 10.76 20.63
N TRP A 49 -8.02 11.75 19.97
CA TRP A 49 -8.69 13.00 19.62
C TRP A 49 -9.87 12.79 18.65
N VAL A 50 -9.69 11.98 17.61
CA VAL A 50 -10.74 11.64 16.63
C VAL A 50 -11.89 10.88 17.30
N SER A 51 -11.60 10.02 18.28
CA SER A 51 -12.65 9.30 19.02
C SER A 51 -13.55 10.18 19.87
N GLY A 52 -13.22 11.46 20.09
CA GLY A 52 -14.09 12.42 20.76
C GLY A 52 -15.06 13.15 19.82
N TRP A 53 -15.06 12.83 18.53
CA TRP A 53 -15.97 13.41 17.54
C TRP A 53 -17.30 12.64 17.48
N GLU A 54 -18.26 13.14 16.71
CA GLU A 54 -19.53 12.44 16.51
C GLU A 54 -19.37 11.07 15.80
N TRP A 55 -20.23 10.12 16.17
CA TRP A 55 -20.25 8.77 15.61
C TRP A 55 -20.31 8.74 14.09
N SER A 56 -21.08 9.64 13.47
CA SER A 56 -21.18 9.71 12.00
C SER A 56 -19.82 9.91 11.35
N THR A 57 -18.94 10.71 11.98
CA THR A 57 -17.64 11.04 11.42
C THR A 57 -16.64 9.92 11.68
N VAL A 58 -16.61 9.38 12.90
CA VAL A 58 -15.75 8.23 13.22
C VAL A 58 -16.11 7.02 12.33
N ALA A 59 -17.39 6.67 12.25
CA ALA A 59 -17.85 5.56 11.42
C ALA A 59 -17.54 5.75 9.93
N THR A 60 -17.58 6.99 9.43
CA THR A 60 -17.23 7.30 8.04
C THR A 60 -15.74 7.11 7.77
N ILE A 61 -14.86 7.58 8.67
CA ILE A 61 -13.41 7.39 8.57
C ILE A 61 -13.07 5.90 8.66
N THR A 62 -13.62 5.19 9.64
CA THR A 62 -13.42 3.75 9.82
C THR A 62 -13.86 2.98 8.59
N SER A 63 -14.97 3.38 7.97
CA SER A 63 -15.45 2.81 6.70
C SER A 63 -14.44 3.00 5.56
N TRP A 64 -13.81 4.17 5.44
CA TRP A 64 -12.80 4.42 4.41
C TRP A 64 -11.59 3.51 4.56
N VAL A 65 -11.05 3.42 5.77
CA VAL A 65 -9.89 2.56 6.08
C VAL A 65 -10.21 1.11 5.73
N GLN A 66 -11.37 0.61 6.19
CA GLN A 66 -11.80 -0.75 5.90
C GLN A 66 -11.87 -1.04 4.39
N ARG A 67 -12.41 -0.11 3.59
CA ARG A 67 -12.53 -0.32 2.13
C ARG A 67 -11.19 -0.23 1.43
N ALA A 68 -10.33 0.70 1.87
CA ALA A 68 -8.99 0.85 1.34
C ALA A 68 -8.16 -0.41 1.58
N SER A 69 -8.24 -1.01 2.76
CA SER A 69 -7.52 -2.25 3.08
C SER A 69 -8.03 -3.49 2.33
N THR A 70 -9.25 -3.44 1.80
CA THR A 70 -9.83 -4.52 0.98
C THR A 70 -9.68 -4.31 -0.52
N THR A 71 -9.18 -3.14 -0.95
CA THR A 71 -8.98 -2.88 -2.38
C THR A 71 -7.87 -3.79 -2.88
N PRO A 72 -8.12 -4.68 -3.85
CA PRO A 72 -7.10 -5.56 -4.38
C PRO A 72 -5.91 -4.73 -4.86
N THR A 73 -4.70 -5.27 -4.64
CA THR A 73 -3.44 -4.80 -5.22
C THR A 73 -3.72 -4.30 -6.65
N PRO A 74 -3.24 -3.09 -7.02
CA PRO A 74 -3.50 -2.53 -8.33
C PRO A 74 -3.19 -3.56 -9.43
N PRO A 75 -3.90 -3.51 -10.57
CA PRO A 75 -3.79 -4.50 -11.64
C PRO A 75 -2.32 -4.75 -11.98
N ALA A 76 -2.02 -5.99 -12.37
CA ALA A 76 -0.67 -6.53 -12.55
C ALA A 76 0.30 -5.63 -13.33
N ASP A 77 -0.19 -4.69 -14.14
CA ASP A 77 0.62 -3.63 -14.77
C ASP A 77 1.45 -2.80 -13.77
N TYR A 78 0.91 -2.46 -12.59
CA TYR A 78 1.67 -1.72 -11.56
C TYR A 78 2.68 -2.59 -10.82
N ALA A 79 2.36 -3.88 -10.62
CA ALA A 79 3.28 -4.83 -10.03
C ALA A 79 4.42 -5.19 -11.01
N ALA A 80 4.11 -5.27 -12.31
CA ALA A 80 5.09 -5.48 -13.37
C ALA A 80 6.06 -4.30 -13.49
N GLU A 81 5.61 -3.06 -13.31
CA GLU A 81 6.47 -1.88 -13.34
C GLU A 81 7.42 -1.82 -12.12
N ALA A 82 6.92 -2.14 -10.92
CA ALA A 82 7.75 -2.26 -9.72
C ALA A 82 8.78 -3.41 -9.84
N GLN A 83 8.34 -4.58 -10.33
CA GLN A 83 9.20 -5.75 -10.52
C GLN A 83 10.25 -5.53 -11.62
N THR A 84 9.90 -4.78 -12.66
CA THR A 84 10.84 -4.34 -13.70
C THR A 84 11.89 -3.40 -13.12
N THR A 85 11.48 -2.45 -12.26
CA THR A 85 12.39 -1.49 -11.63
C THR A 85 13.40 -2.18 -10.71
N ASP A 86 12.96 -3.13 -9.89
CA ASP A 86 13.85 -3.89 -9.00
C ASP A 86 14.78 -4.81 -9.79
N THR A 87 14.29 -5.43 -10.87
CA THR A 87 15.13 -6.24 -11.77
C THR A 87 16.22 -5.40 -12.45
N ILE A 88 15.87 -4.18 -12.90
CA ILE A 88 16.83 -3.25 -13.50
C ILE A 88 17.89 -2.85 -12.47
N ARG A 89 17.48 -2.57 -11.22
CA ARG A 89 18.41 -2.21 -10.13
C ARG A 89 19.41 -3.34 -9.87
N ASP A 90 18.93 -4.57 -9.67
CA ASP A 90 19.80 -5.72 -9.37
C ASP A 90 20.82 -5.99 -10.50
N VAL A 91 20.40 -5.83 -11.76
CA VAL A 91 21.29 -6.01 -12.92
C VAL A 91 22.35 -4.91 -12.98
N LEU A 92 21.98 -3.66 -12.69
CA LEU A 92 22.92 -2.53 -12.64
C LEU A 92 23.93 -2.68 -11.51
N GLU A 93 23.47 -3.01 -10.30
CA GLU A 93 24.35 -3.21 -9.13
C GLU A 93 25.33 -4.36 -9.34
N SER A 94 24.85 -5.50 -9.85
CA SER A 94 25.71 -6.66 -10.14
C SER A 94 26.81 -6.36 -11.16
N TYR A 95 26.54 -5.50 -12.14
CA TYR A 95 27.51 -5.14 -13.18
C TYR A 95 28.48 -4.04 -12.73
N LEU A 96 28.00 -3.02 -11.99
CA LEU A 96 28.86 -1.98 -11.42
C LEU A 96 29.90 -2.55 -10.45
N ASP A 97 29.57 -3.62 -9.73
CA ASP A 97 30.53 -4.37 -8.91
C ASP A 97 31.61 -5.11 -9.72
N GLN A 98 31.37 -5.35 -11.01
CA GLN A 98 32.26 -6.11 -11.90
C GLN A 98 33.10 -5.23 -12.83
N VAL A 99 32.81 -3.93 -12.94
CA VAL A 99 33.45 -3.04 -13.92
C VAL A 99 34.17 -1.89 -13.24
N ASP A 100 35.43 -1.67 -13.66
CA ASP A 100 36.21 -0.50 -13.28
C ASP A 100 35.62 0.74 -13.97
N PRO A 101 35.18 1.77 -13.22
CA PRO A 101 34.48 2.93 -13.77
C PRO A 101 35.29 3.74 -14.79
N GLU A 102 36.61 3.58 -14.87
CA GLU A 102 37.45 4.32 -15.81
C GLU A 102 37.46 3.75 -17.24
N ASP A 103 36.98 2.52 -17.46
CA ASP A 103 37.01 1.82 -18.76
C ASP A 103 35.60 1.50 -19.33
N VAL A 104 34.53 2.12 -18.80
CA VAL A 104 33.15 1.82 -19.20
C VAL A 104 32.79 2.49 -20.53
N ASP A 105 32.54 1.68 -21.57
CA ASP A 105 31.82 2.11 -22.78
C ASP A 105 30.30 2.08 -22.52
N THR A 106 29.69 3.26 -22.43
CA THR A 106 28.28 3.43 -22.11
C THR A 106 27.32 2.92 -23.19
N ASP A 107 27.76 2.86 -24.45
CA ASP A 107 26.92 2.36 -25.55
C ASP A 107 26.87 0.83 -25.52
N ALA A 108 28.02 0.18 -25.28
CA ALA A 108 28.08 -1.26 -25.04
C ALA A 108 27.30 -1.69 -23.78
N LEU A 109 27.28 -0.82 -22.76
CA LEU A 109 26.50 -1.02 -21.52
C LEU A 109 24.99 -1.03 -21.79
N ALA A 110 24.49 -0.05 -22.55
CA ALA A 110 23.07 0.03 -22.88
C ALA A 110 22.59 -1.22 -23.65
N GLU A 111 23.42 -1.72 -24.56
CA GLU A 111 23.11 -2.89 -25.39
C GLU A 111 23.10 -4.21 -24.57
N GLN A 112 24.03 -4.38 -23.62
CA GLN A 112 24.03 -5.54 -22.71
C GLN A 112 22.82 -5.57 -21.78
N ILE A 113 22.41 -4.42 -21.24
CA ILE A 113 21.24 -4.32 -20.37
C ILE A 113 19.98 -4.74 -21.15
N ALA A 114 19.80 -4.21 -22.36
CA ALA A 114 18.68 -4.58 -23.22
C ALA A 114 18.64 -6.08 -23.52
N HIS A 115 19.80 -6.69 -23.80
CA HIS A 115 19.88 -8.13 -24.09
C HIS A 115 19.53 -9.01 -22.88
N ARG A 116 20.01 -8.66 -21.68
CA ARG A 116 19.71 -9.42 -20.45
C ARG A 116 18.24 -9.32 -20.04
N LEU A 117 17.63 -8.14 -20.18
CA LEU A 117 16.20 -7.95 -19.92
C LEU A 117 15.34 -8.78 -20.88
N ALA A 118 15.71 -8.84 -22.16
CA ALA A 118 15.03 -9.70 -23.14
C ALA A 118 15.17 -11.19 -22.81
N ALA A 119 16.35 -11.64 -22.38
CA ALA A 119 16.57 -13.04 -22.00
C ALA A 119 15.80 -13.45 -20.74
N ARG A 120 15.67 -12.56 -19.75
CA ARG A 120 14.97 -12.85 -18.50
C ARG A 120 13.46 -12.88 -18.66
N THR A 121 12.90 -11.93 -19.41
CA THR A 121 11.47 -11.92 -19.76
C THR A 121 11.07 -13.15 -20.58
N ALA A 122 11.96 -13.66 -21.45
CA ALA A 122 11.74 -14.92 -22.17
C ALA A 122 11.77 -16.16 -21.26
N ALA A 123 12.60 -16.16 -20.20
CA ALA A 123 12.67 -17.27 -19.25
C ALA A 123 11.46 -17.33 -18.29
N GLU A 124 10.87 -16.17 -17.97
CA GLU A 124 9.69 -16.07 -17.10
C GLU A 124 8.37 -16.37 -17.83
N GLY A 125 8.35 -16.35 -19.17
CA GLY A 125 7.17 -16.59 -20.01
C GLY A 125 6.98 -18.02 -20.53
N ALA A 126 7.83 -18.99 -20.16
CA ALA A 126 7.72 -20.36 -20.65
C ALA A 126 6.70 -21.18 -19.82
N PRO A 127 5.59 -21.68 -20.42
CA PRO A 127 4.67 -22.56 -19.70
C PRO A 127 5.32 -23.92 -19.43
N SER A 128 5.17 -24.41 -18.19
CA SER A 128 5.51 -25.80 -17.79
C SER A 128 4.58 -26.83 -18.42
#